data_AF-A0A820R738-F1
#
_entry.id   AF-A0A820R738-F1
#
_cell.length_a   1.000
_cell.length_b   1.000
_cell.length_c   1.000
_cell.angle_alpha   90.00
_cell.angle_beta   90.00
_cell.angle_gamma   90.00
#
_symmetry.space_group_name_H-M   'P 1'
#
loop_
_entity.id
_entity.type
_entity.pdbx_description
1 polymer ?
#
loop_
_entity_poly.entity_id
_entity_poly.type
_entity_poly.pdbx_seq_one_letter_code
_entity_poly.pdbx_strand_id
1 'polypeptide(L)'
;MQTTLRATSTAFLFFILAISDTIFLFVSIFDFIEVGLTQEPILLTSYDNLCRFRWFLKGLTQFCSAWILVFVTIDRWLRTRFPFKANKWCTHRNVIIVTICIIIIGTSLHSHMLSAQFFGKFVPGVATVACGPVQLWAPYTLFF
;
A
#
# COMPACT_ATOMS: atom_id res chain seq x y z
N MET A 1 6.29 38.51 4.00
CA MET A 1 5.44 37.40 3.55
C MET A 1 5.85 36.16 4.34
N GLN A 2 5.11 35.81 5.39
CA GLN A 2 5.36 34.57 6.13
C GLN A 2 4.53 33.47 5.47
N THR A 3 5.19 32.56 4.75
CA THR A 3 4.58 31.31 4.28
C THR A 3 4.50 30.34 5.45
N THR A 4 3.67 30.64 6.44
CA THR A 4 3.30 29.66 7.46
C THR A 4 2.42 28.63 6.76
N LEU A 5 3.00 27.46 6.46
CA LEU A 5 2.24 26.30 6.01
C LEU A 5 1.19 26.05 7.09
N ARG A 6 -0.04 26.50 6.83
CA ARG A 6 -1.14 26.39 7.79
C ARG A 6 -1.21 24.92 8.15
N ALA A 7 -0.91 24.56 9.40
CA ALA A 7 -0.94 23.20 9.91
C ALA A 7 -2.38 22.69 9.81
N THR A 8 -2.74 22.23 8.62
CA THR A 8 -4.09 21.95 8.18
C THR A 8 -4.21 20.43 8.11
N SER A 9 -5.40 19.88 8.41
CA SER A 9 -5.69 18.44 8.27
C SER A 9 -5.17 17.84 6.95
N THR A 10 -5.21 18.62 5.87
CA THR A 10 -4.66 18.26 4.55
C THR A 10 -3.17 17.97 4.56
N ALA A 11 -2.35 18.75 5.27
CA ALA A 11 -0.90 18.54 5.31
C ALA A 11 -0.56 17.21 6.01
N PHE A 12 -1.33 16.87 7.06
CA PHE A 12 -1.20 15.59 7.75
C PHE A 12 -1.62 14.40 6.86
N LEU A 13 -2.72 14.54 6.09
CA LEU A 13 -3.11 13.54 5.10
C LEU A 13 -2.04 13.32 4.03
N PHE A 14 -1.42 14.39 3.51
CA PHE A 14 -0.31 14.28 2.56
C PHE A 14 0.93 13.63 3.16
N PHE A 15 1.21 13.88 4.44
CA PHE A 15 2.31 13.24 5.13
C PHE A 15 2.09 11.73 5.27
N ILE A 16 0.88 11.29 5.66
CA ILE A 16 0.53 9.87 5.72
C ILE A 16 0.60 9.23 4.33
N LEU A 17 0.09 9.93 3.30
CA LEU A 17 0.17 9.48 1.92
C LEU A 17 1.63 9.26 1.49
N ALA A 18 2.50 10.24 1.75
CA ALA A 18 3.92 10.13 1.43
C ALA A 18 4.60 8.95 2.14
N ILE A 19 4.23 8.66 3.41
CA ILE A 19 4.72 7.48 4.14
C ILE A 19 4.22 6.20 3.46
N SER A 20 2.94 6.13 3.07
CA SER A 20 2.39 4.97 2.38
C SER A 20 3.11 4.70 1.06
N ASP A 21 3.36 5.76 0.28
CA ASP A 21 4.03 5.67 -1.02
C ASP A 21 5.51 5.30 -0.88
N THR A 22 6.22 5.80 0.15
CA THR A 22 7.61 5.38 0.38
C THR A 22 7.71 3.93 0.79
N ILE A 23 6.78 3.41 1.60
CA ILE A 23 6.73 1.98 1.94
C ILE A 23 6.45 1.15 0.68
N PHE A 24 5.50 1.55 -0.14
CA PHE A 24 5.18 0.86 -1.39
C PHE A 24 6.40 0.79 -2.33
N LEU A 25 7.11 1.91 -2.52
CA LEU A 25 8.31 1.97 -3.34
C LEU A 25 9.43 1.11 -2.76
N PHE A 26 9.64 1.15 -1.44
CA PHE A 26 10.65 0.35 -0.77
C PHE A 26 10.43 -1.15 -0.98
N VAL A 27 9.19 -1.62 -0.86
CA VAL A 27 8.84 -3.02 -1.13
C VAL A 27 9.02 -3.37 -2.61
N SER A 28 8.64 -2.45 -3.52
CA SER A 28 8.73 -2.67 -4.97
C SER A 28 10.16 -2.71 -5.51
N ILE A 29 11.13 -2.12 -4.81
CA ILE A 29 12.56 -2.23 -5.17
C ILE A 29 13.02 -3.69 -5.15
N PHE A 30 12.55 -4.48 -4.19
CA PHE A 30 12.90 -5.90 -4.14
C PHE A 30 12.32 -6.67 -5.34
N ASP A 31 11.09 -6.35 -5.77
CA ASP A 31 10.51 -6.94 -6.99
C ASP A 31 11.33 -6.55 -8.23
N PHE A 32 11.79 -5.30 -8.30
CA PHE A 32 12.63 -4.81 -9.39
C PHE A 32 13.99 -5.50 -9.44
N ILE A 33 14.60 -5.79 -8.28
CA ILE A 33 15.88 -6.52 -8.24
C ILE A 33 15.68 -7.98 -8.68
N GLU A 34 14.65 -8.65 -8.17
CA GLU A 34 14.38 -10.06 -8.46
C GLU A 34 14.01 -10.28 -9.93
N VAL A 35 13.10 -9.47 -10.48
CA VAL A 35 12.60 -9.61 -11.85
C VAL A 35 13.48 -8.87 -12.87
N GLY A 36 13.90 -7.65 -12.53
CA GLY A 36 14.59 -6.75 -13.45
C GLY A 36 16.09 -7.03 -13.60
N LEU A 37 16.77 -7.51 -12.55
CA LEU A 37 18.18 -7.89 -12.63
C LEU A 37 18.41 -9.39 -12.84
N THR A 38 17.33 -10.18 -13.00
CA THR A 38 17.38 -11.66 -13.17
C THR A 38 18.26 -12.36 -12.13
N GLN A 39 18.34 -11.79 -10.94
CA GLN A 39 19.22 -12.29 -9.89
C GLN A 39 18.43 -13.30 -9.05
N GLU A 40 18.79 -14.58 -9.16
CA GLU A 40 18.15 -15.62 -8.36
C GLU A 40 18.41 -15.35 -6.86
N PRO A 41 17.37 -15.27 -6.01
CA PRO A 41 17.57 -15.11 -4.58
C PRO A 41 18.36 -16.30 -4.03
N ILE A 42 19.46 -15.98 -3.36
CA ILE A 42 20.29 -16.96 -2.63
C ILE A 42 19.39 -17.61 -1.57
N LEU A 43 19.10 -18.90 -1.75
CA LEU A 43 18.27 -19.75 -0.89
C LEU A 43 18.80 -19.80 0.55
N LEU A 44 18.47 -18.80 1.35
CA LEU A 44 18.73 -18.77 2.79
C LEU A 44 17.42 -18.52 3.54
N THR A 45 16.58 -19.57 3.61
CA THR A 45 15.44 -19.75 4.55
C THR A 45 14.22 -18.82 4.44
N SER A 46 13.01 -19.40 4.58
CA SER A 46 11.67 -18.75 4.70
C SER A 46 11.28 -17.67 3.65
N TYR A 47 11.79 -17.77 2.41
CA TYR A 47 11.43 -16.86 1.30
C TYR A 47 9.91 -16.79 1.07
N ASP A 48 9.20 -17.90 1.23
CA ASP A 48 7.75 -18.00 1.03
C ASP A 48 6.96 -17.06 1.94
N ASN A 49 7.32 -16.98 3.23
CA ASN A 49 6.63 -16.13 4.20
C ASN A 49 6.93 -14.65 3.97
N LEU A 50 8.20 -14.33 3.66
CA LEU A 50 8.62 -12.96 3.34
C LEU A 50 7.95 -12.47 2.05
N CYS A 51 7.82 -13.34 1.06
CA CYS A 51 7.14 -13.07 -0.20
C CYS A 51 5.65 -12.75 0.01
N ARG A 52 4.93 -13.59 0.78
CA ARG A 52 3.52 -13.35 1.13
C ARG A 52 3.34 -12.04 1.89
N PHE A 53 4.23 -11.74 2.83
CA PHE A 53 4.21 -10.50 3.58
C PHE A 53 4.45 -9.28 2.69
N ARG A 54 5.40 -9.34 1.74
CA ARG A 54 5.66 -8.28 0.76
C ARG A 54 4.43 -7.99 -0.09
N TRP A 55 3.79 -9.03 -0.64
CA TRP A 55 2.57 -8.88 -1.43
C TRP A 55 1.41 -8.29 -0.61
N PHE A 56 1.22 -8.77 0.62
CA PHE A 56 0.25 -8.19 1.55
C PHE A 56 0.51 -6.69 1.79
N LEU A 57 1.76 -6.33 2.09
CA LEU A 57 2.15 -4.95 2.37
C LEU A 57 1.98 -4.04 1.14
N LYS A 58 2.29 -4.55 -0.06
CA LYS A 58 2.09 -3.84 -1.34
C LYS A 58 0.61 -3.55 -1.60
N GLY A 59 -0.26 -4.55 -1.43
CA GLY A 59 -1.70 -4.37 -1.56
C GLY A 59 -2.28 -3.40 -0.52
N LEU A 60 -1.85 -3.53 0.75
CA LEU A 60 -2.28 -2.66 1.83
C LEU A 60 -1.88 -1.20 1.59
N THR A 61 -0.63 -0.94 1.22
CA THR A 61 -0.11 0.42 0.97
C THR A 61 -0.78 1.06 -0.24
N GLN A 62 -0.96 0.32 -1.34
CA GLN A 62 -1.67 0.81 -2.52
C GLN A 62 -3.13 1.18 -2.19
N PHE A 63 -3.83 0.32 -1.43
CA PHE A 63 -5.18 0.59 -0.98
C PHE A 63 -5.25 1.83 -0.07
N CYS A 64 -4.35 1.93 0.91
CA CYS A 64 -4.26 3.09 1.79
C CYS A 64 -4.02 4.37 1.01
N SER A 65 -3.05 4.39 0.08
CA SER A 65 -2.74 5.58 -0.73
C SER A 65 -3.95 6.04 -1.55
N ALA A 66 -4.67 5.11 -2.20
CA ALA A 66 -5.87 5.43 -2.97
C ALA A 66 -6.99 6.04 -2.10
N TRP A 67 -7.27 5.46 -0.94
CA TRP A 67 -8.31 5.97 -0.05
C TRP A 67 -7.92 7.29 0.63
N ILE A 68 -6.66 7.45 1.03
CA ILE A 68 -6.17 8.71 1.59
C ILE A 68 -6.33 9.85 0.57
N LEU A 69 -6.04 9.61 -0.71
CA LEU A 69 -6.28 10.59 -1.78
C LEU A 69 -7.75 10.99 -1.88
N VAL A 70 -8.68 10.03 -1.79
CA VAL A 70 -10.13 10.32 -1.75
C VAL A 70 -10.47 11.19 -0.54
N PHE A 71 -9.90 10.93 0.63
CA PHE A 71 -10.13 11.78 1.80
C PHE A 71 -9.54 13.19 1.65
N VAL A 72 -8.39 13.35 0.99
CA VAL A 72 -7.82 14.67 0.68
C VAL A 72 -8.76 15.47 -0.21
N THR A 73 -9.37 14.85 -1.22
CA THR A 73 -10.31 15.55 -2.10
C THR A 73 -11.60 15.92 -1.37
N ILE A 74 -12.12 15.03 -0.51
CA ILE A 74 -13.28 15.30 0.34
C ILE A 74 -12.99 16.45 1.32
N ASP A 75 -11.82 16.46 1.98
CA ASP A 75 -11.43 17.51 2.92
C ASP A 75 -11.39 18.89 2.22
N ARG A 76 -10.77 18.96 1.03
CA ARG A 76 -10.73 20.17 0.21
C ARG A 76 -12.14 20.60 -0.22
N TRP A 77 -12.96 19.67 -0.69
CA TRP A 77 -14.33 19.95 -1.12
C TRP A 77 -15.19 20.50 0.02
N LEU A 78 -15.09 19.92 1.22
CA LEU A 78 -15.79 20.39 2.42
C LEU A 78 -15.35 21.79 2.83
N ARG A 79 -14.04 22.09 2.79
CA ARG A 79 -13.51 23.43 3.11
C ARG A 79 -14.01 24.49 2.13
N THR A 80 -14.13 24.16 0.85
CA THR A 80 -14.61 25.08 -0.18
C THR A 80 -16.13 25.31 -0.10
N ARG A 81 -16.93 24.26 0.14
CA ARG A 81 -18.40 24.36 0.16
C ARG A 81 -18.97 24.79 1.51
N PHE A 82 -18.38 24.38 2.62
CA PHE A 82 -18.90 24.60 3.98
C PHE A 82 -17.82 25.10 4.95
N PRO A 83 -17.32 26.34 4.77
CA PRO A 83 -16.18 26.85 5.54
C PRO A 83 -16.41 26.86 7.06
N PHE A 84 -17.63 27.18 7.51
CA PHE A 84 -17.96 27.19 8.95
C PHE A 84 -18.04 25.80 9.57
N LYS A 85 -18.44 24.78 8.80
CA LYS A 85 -18.57 23.39 9.27
C LYS A 85 -17.26 22.62 9.16
N ALA A 86 -16.44 22.97 8.17
CA ALA A 86 -15.13 22.36 7.93
C ALA A 86 -14.19 22.49 9.13
N ASN A 87 -14.25 23.58 9.90
CA ASN A 87 -13.43 23.72 11.10
C ASN A 87 -13.77 22.71 12.22
N LYS A 88 -15.02 22.24 12.29
CA LYS A 88 -15.44 21.18 13.22
C LYS A 88 -15.21 19.78 12.65
N TRP A 89 -15.35 19.60 11.34
CA TRP A 89 -15.30 18.28 10.69
C TRP A 89 -13.88 17.84 10.35
N CYS A 90 -13.06 18.77 9.84
CA CYS A 90 -11.67 18.53 9.41
C CYS A 90 -10.67 18.75 10.57
N THR A 91 -10.86 18.01 11.66
CA THR A 91 -9.95 18.05 12.83
C THR A 91 -8.90 16.94 12.74
N HIS A 92 -7.74 17.15 13.36
CA HIS A 92 -6.68 16.14 13.42
C HIS A 92 -7.16 14.81 14.02
N ARG A 93 -8.01 14.85 15.06
CA ARG A 93 -8.56 13.63 15.69
C ARG A 93 -9.38 12.81 14.71
N ASN A 94 -10.24 13.46 13.93
CA ASN A 94 -11.07 12.77 12.93
C ASN A 94 -10.20 12.17 11.82
N VAL A 95 -9.16 12.88 11.37
CA VAL A 95 -8.23 12.34 10.36
C VAL A 95 -7.51 11.09 10.87
N ILE A 96 -7.07 11.07 12.13
CA ILE A 96 -6.44 9.89 12.73
C ILE A 96 -7.43 8.72 12.79
N ILE A 97 -8.67 8.96 13.23
CA ILE A 97 -9.72 7.92 13.27
C ILE A 97 -9.96 7.35 11.88
N VAL A 98 -10.15 8.22 10.87
CA VAL A 98 -10.35 7.81 9.48
C VAL A 98 -9.18 6.99 8.97
N THR A 99 -7.95 7.41 9.24
CA THR A 99 -6.73 6.70 8.83
C THR A 99 -6.68 5.30 9.46
N ILE A 100 -6.99 5.18 10.74
CA ILE A 100 -7.06 3.88 11.44
C ILE A 100 -8.14 2.99 10.82
N CYS A 101 -9.32 3.53 10.52
CA CYS A 101 -10.38 2.78 9.85
C CYS A 101 -9.94 2.26 8.47
N ILE A 102 -9.26 3.08 7.66
CA ILE A 102 -8.74 2.66 6.35
C ILE A 102 -7.75 1.52 6.51
N ILE A 103 -6.83 1.60 7.49
CA ILE A 103 -5.87 0.53 7.76
C ILE A 103 -6.58 -0.75 8.15
N ILE A 104 -7.56 -0.71 9.05
CA ILE A 104 -8.33 -1.90 9.48
C ILE A 104 -9.09 -2.53 8.32
N ILE A 105 -9.74 -1.72 7.48
CA ILE A 105 -10.46 -2.23 6.30
C ILE A 105 -9.48 -2.83 5.30
N GLY A 106 -8.36 -2.13 5.06
CA GLY A 106 -7.31 -2.58 4.15
C GLY A 106 -6.68 -3.91 4.60
N THR A 107 -6.39 -4.06 5.90
CA THR A 107 -5.83 -5.31 6.44
C THR A 107 -6.83 -6.45 6.36
N SER A 108 -8.12 -6.19 6.66
CA SER A 108 -9.18 -7.19 6.55
C SER A 108 -9.32 -7.71 5.11
N LEU A 109 -9.37 -6.80 4.12
CA LEU A 109 -9.49 -7.15 2.70
C LEU A 109 -8.26 -7.92 2.18
N HIS A 110 -7.05 -7.54 2.59
CA HIS A 110 -5.82 -8.17 2.12
C HIS A 110 -5.37 -9.37 2.96
N SER A 111 -6.04 -9.66 4.09
CA SER A 111 -5.70 -10.76 5.00
C SER A 111 -5.61 -12.12 4.30
N HIS A 112 -6.42 -12.34 3.26
CA HIS A 112 -6.39 -13.55 2.44
C HIS A 112 -5.01 -13.81 1.81
N MET A 113 -4.23 -12.77 1.50
CA MET A 113 -2.90 -12.91 0.88
C MET A 113 -1.87 -13.55 1.81
N LEU A 114 -2.07 -13.49 3.14
CA LEU A 114 -1.20 -14.13 4.13
C LEU A 114 -1.44 -15.66 4.20
N SER A 115 -2.68 -16.09 3.90
CA SER A 115 -3.13 -17.48 3.97
C SER A 115 -3.04 -18.21 2.62
N ALA A 116 -3.04 -17.46 1.51
CA ALA A 116 -3.11 -18.01 0.16
C ALA A 116 -1.93 -18.95 -0.14
N GLN A 117 -2.24 -20.25 -0.25
CA GLN A 117 -1.27 -21.31 -0.56
C GLN A 117 -0.66 -21.21 -1.97
N PHE A 118 -1.18 -20.31 -2.81
CA PHE A 118 -0.79 -20.10 -4.22
C PHE A 118 0.26 -18.99 -4.41
N PHE A 119 0.68 -18.31 -3.34
CA PHE A 119 1.73 -17.29 -3.37
C PHE A 119 2.99 -17.82 -2.68
N GLY A 120 4.12 -17.72 -3.38
CA GLY A 120 5.43 -18.12 -2.86
C GLY A 120 5.55 -19.62 -2.60
N LYS A 121 5.08 -20.49 -3.50
CA LYS A 121 5.47 -21.91 -3.49
C LYS A 121 6.39 -22.19 -4.67
N PHE A 122 7.54 -22.81 -4.39
CA PHE A 122 8.45 -23.32 -5.41
C PHE A 122 7.74 -24.40 -6.23
N VAL A 123 7.59 -24.18 -7.54
CA VAL A 123 7.09 -25.22 -8.44
C VAL A 123 8.29 -26.09 -8.84
N PRO A 124 8.31 -27.38 -8.49
CA PRO A 124 9.41 -28.25 -8.88
C PRO A 124 9.46 -28.37 -10.42
N GLY A 125 10.59 -28.01 -11.02
CA GLY A 125 10.82 -28.10 -12.48
C GLY A 125 10.76 -26.77 -13.25
N VAL A 126 10.54 -25.64 -12.59
CA VAL A 126 10.57 -24.30 -13.20
C VAL A 126 11.50 -23.40 -12.38
N ALA A 127 12.57 -22.89 -13.01
CA ALA A 127 13.59 -22.05 -12.38
C ALA A 127 13.12 -20.60 -12.12
N THR A 128 11.82 -20.37 -11.90
CA THR A 128 11.31 -19.02 -11.65
C THR A 128 11.20 -18.79 -10.15
N VAL A 129 12.33 -18.40 -9.56
CA VAL A 129 12.48 -17.90 -8.19
C VAL A 129 11.94 -16.46 -8.04
N ALA A 130 10.78 -16.18 -8.63
CA ALA A 130 10.13 -14.87 -8.50
C ALA A 130 9.03 -14.93 -7.44
N CYS A 131 9.04 -13.97 -6.51
CA CYS A 131 7.96 -13.77 -5.57
C CYS A 131 6.68 -13.31 -6.29
N GLY A 132 5.81 -14.27 -6.62
CA GLY A 132 4.59 -14.01 -7.38
C GLY A 132 3.57 -15.15 -7.31
N PRO A 133 2.43 -14.99 -8.00
CA PRO A 133 1.48 -16.08 -8.17
C PRO A 133 2.13 -17.21 -8.96
N VAL A 134 1.88 -18.45 -8.53
CA VAL A 134 2.37 -19.64 -9.24
C VAL A 134 1.80 -19.65 -10.67
N GLN A 135 2.67 -19.41 -11.67
CA GLN A 135 2.33 -19.11 -13.07
C GLN A 135 1.65 -20.24 -13.87
N LEU A 136 1.24 -21.34 -13.25
CA LEU A 136 0.68 -22.47 -14.01
C LEU A 136 -0.72 -22.19 -14.62
N TRP A 137 -1.50 -21.20 -14.13
CA TRP A 137 -2.91 -21.03 -14.55
C TRP A 137 -3.50 -19.59 -14.51
N ALA A 138 -2.70 -18.53 -14.65
CA ALA A 138 -3.23 -17.16 -14.53
C ALA A 138 -2.63 -16.17 -15.55
N PRO A 139 -3.22 -16.00 -16.73
CA PRO A 139 -2.75 -15.05 -17.76
C PRO A 139 -2.98 -13.57 -17.42
N TYR A 140 -3.59 -13.23 -16.29
CA TYR A 140 -3.97 -11.85 -15.96
C TYR A 140 -2.88 -11.04 -15.24
N THR A 141 -1.73 -11.62 -14.91
CA THR A 141 -0.64 -10.96 -14.17
C THR A 141 0.37 -10.24 -15.07
N LEU A 142 0.18 -10.29 -16.40
CA LEU A 142 1.04 -9.61 -17.38
C LEU A 142 0.59 -8.17 -17.73
N PHE A 143 -0.47 -7.65 -17.10
CA PHE A 143 -1.08 -6.37 -17.47
C PHE A 143 -0.98 -5.25 -16.43
N PHE A 144 -0.21 -5.43 -15.35
CA PHE A 144 0.07 -4.36 -14.38
C PHE A 144 1.55 -4.32 -14.00
#